data_AF-A0AAU5EH18-F1
#
_entry.id   AF-A0AAU5EH18-F1
#
_cell.length_a   1.000
_cell.length_b   1.000
_cell.length_c   1.000
_cell.angle_alpha   90.00
_cell.angle_beta   90.00
_cell.angle_gamma   90.00
#
_symmetry.space_group_name_H-M   'P 1'
#
loop_
_entity.id
_entity.type
_entity.pdbx_description
1 polymer ?
#
loop_
_entity_poly.entity_id
_entity_poly.type
_entity_poly.pdbx_seq_one_letter_code
_entity_poly.pdbx_strand_id
1 'polypeptide(L)'
;MGESAADQERAAQVIEGFLKGAELDWESPESGTFVVQLPGTRKLSTTVSLLVGRHSLSLNAFVVRHPDENETAVHRWLLERNLKLYGVSYAVDQLGDVYVTGRLPLSAVTDAEIDRLLGQVLEAADGSFNTLLELGFATAIRKEYAWRVSRGESTRNLDAFTHLTQRPTEPTD
;
A
#
# COMPACT_ATOMS: atom_id res chain seq x y z
N MET A 1 -9.35 -34.38 -1.83
CA MET A 1 -9.91 -33.15 -2.43
C MET A 1 -10.86 -32.40 -1.48
N GLY A 2 -11.55 -33.06 -0.52
CA GLY A 2 -12.49 -32.37 0.39
C GLY A 2 -11.87 -31.49 1.50
N GLU A 3 -10.68 -31.84 2.00
CA GLU A 3 -10.06 -31.12 3.13
C GLU A 3 -9.59 -29.70 2.76
N SER A 4 -8.98 -29.55 1.58
CA SER A 4 -8.57 -28.25 1.05
C SER A 4 -9.75 -27.31 0.75
N ALA A 5 -10.90 -27.84 0.31
CA ALA A 5 -12.09 -27.03 0.09
C ALA A 5 -12.68 -26.52 1.43
N ALA A 6 -12.69 -27.36 2.47
CA ALA A 6 -13.15 -26.97 3.79
C ALA A 6 -12.22 -25.91 4.44
N ASP A 7 -10.91 -26.00 4.22
CA ASP A 7 -9.96 -24.99 4.67
C ASP A 7 -10.16 -23.64 3.97
N GLN A 8 -10.44 -23.65 2.67
CA GLN A 8 -10.75 -22.43 1.91
C GLN A 8 -12.03 -21.76 2.41
N GLU A 9 -13.09 -22.55 2.59
CA GLU A 9 -14.38 -22.04 3.07
C GLU A 9 -14.25 -21.45 4.47
N ARG A 10 -13.52 -22.12 5.37
CA ARG A 10 -13.23 -21.59 6.71
C ARG A 10 -12.45 -20.28 6.65
N ALA A 11 -11.41 -20.20 5.85
CA ALA A 11 -10.61 -18.98 5.70
C ALA A 11 -11.45 -17.83 5.13
N ALA A 12 -12.30 -18.10 4.14
CA ALA A 12 -13.22 -17.12 3.58
C ALA A 12 -14.23 -16.61 4.61
N GLN A 13 -14.81 -17.50 5.43
CA GLN A 13 -15.73 -17.14 6.51
C GLN A 13 -15.07 -16.24 7.57
N VAL A 14 -13.83 -16.55 7.95
CA VAL A 14 -13.05 -15.72 8.88
C VAL A 14 -12.81 -14.33 8.30
N ILE A 15 -12.35 -14.24 7.04
CA ILE A 15 -12.11 -12.95 6.38
C ILE A 15 -13.41 -12.15 6.30
N GLU A 16 -14.49 -12.74 5.82
CA GLU A 16 -15.78 -12.07 5.71
C GLU A 16 -16.33 -11.62 7.06
N GLY A 17 -16.21 -12.48 8.08
CA GLY A 17 -16.62 -12.17 9.46
C GLY A 17 -15.83 -10.99 10.04
N PHE A 18 -14.51 -11.00 9.88
CA PHE A 18 -13.64 -9.92 10.29
C PHE A 18 -13.99 -8.61 9.59
N LEU A 19 -14.09 -8.62 8.25
CA LEU A 19 -14.34 -7.41 7.47
C LEU A 19 -15.69 -6.77 7.82
N LYS A 20 -16.73 -7.58 8.06
CA LYS A 20 -18.03 -7.11 8.55
C LYS A 20 -17.93 -6.53 9.96
N GLY A 21 -17.24 -7.23 10.86
CA GLY A 21 -17.08 -6.80 12.26
C GLY A 21 -16.26 -5.52 12.42
N ALA A 22 -15.29 -5.30 11.52
CA ALA A 22 -14.47 -4.11 11.46
C ALA A 22 -15.12 -2.94 10.69
N GLU A 23 -16.34 -3.13 10.15
CA GLU A 23 -17.07 -2.14 9.34
C GLU A 23 -16.24 -1.59 8.16
N LEU A 24 -15.40 -2.42 7.56
CA LEU A 24 -14.61 -2.04 6.39
C LEU A 24 -15.46 -2.09 5.12
N ASP A 25 -15.20 -1.19 4.18
CA ASP A 25 -15.77 -1.27 2.84
C ASP A 25 -15.05 -2.35 2.05
N TRP A 26 -15.78 -3.35 1.55
CA TRP A 26 -15.22 -4.42 0.73
C TRP A 26 -16.22 -4.99 -0.26
N GLU A 27 -15.70 -5.61 -1.32
CA GLU A 27 -16.45 -6.39 -2.29
C GLU A 27 -15.81 -7.77 -2.50
N SER A 28 -16.61 -8.75 -2.96
CA SER A 28 -16.13 -10.09 -3.31
C SER A 28 -16.52 -10.42 -4.75
N PRO A 29 -15.70 -10.03 -5.74
CA PRO A 29 -16.05 -10.19 -7.15
C PRO A 29 -16.11 -11.67 -7.59
N GLU A 30 -15.33 -12.53 -6.94
CA GLU A 30 -15.27 -13.97 -7.19
C GLU A 30 -15.17 -14.71 -5.85
N SER A 31 -15.64 -15.95 -5.81
CA SER A 31 -15.55 -16.78 -4.60
C SER A 31 -14.11 -16.91 -4.11
N GLY A 32 -13.86 -16.50 -2.85
CA GLY A 32 -12.53 -16.52 -2.24
C GLY A 32 -11.66 -15.31 -2.60
N THR A 33 -12.19 -14.32 -3.31
CA THR A 33 -11.52 -13.04 -3.57
C THR A 33 -12.21 -11.93 -2.81
N PHE A 34 -11.47 -11.14 -2.05
CA PHE A 34 -11.97 -9.98 -1.33
C PHE A 34 -11.16 -8.75 -1.73
N VAL A 35 -11.83 -7.65 -2.04
CA VAL A 35 -11.20 -6.36 -2.32
C VAL A 35 -11.65 -5.39 -1.24
N VAL A 36 -10.72 -4.98 -0.40
CA VAL A 36 -10.96 -4.19 0.82
C VAL A 36 -10.42 -2.78 0.62
N GLN A 37 -11.17 -1.78 1.05
CA GLN A 37 -10.74 -0.39 1.09
C GLN A 37 -10.30 -0.03 2.51
N LEU A 38 -8.99 0.18 2.70
CA LEU A 38 -8.44 0.63 3.97
C LEU A 38 -8.37 2.16 4.01
N PRO A 39 -9.01 2.81 5.00
CA PRO A 39 -8.92 4.26 5.15
C PRO A 39 -7.50 4.67 5.56
N GLY A 40 -6.88 5.53 4.76
CA GLY A 40 -5.53 6.07 5.03
C GLY A 40 -5.57 7.52 5.47
N THR A 41 -4.47 7.97 6.08
CA THR A 41 -4.30 9.36 6.54
C THR A 41 -3.58 10.24 5.51
N ARG A 42 -2.67 9.67 4.71
CA ARG A 42 -1.87 10.36 3.70
C ARG A 42 -2.34 10.01 2.28
N LYS A 43 -2.64 8.75 2.05
CA LYS A 43 -3.29 8.20 0.86
C LYS A 43 -4.77 8.06 1.17
N LEU A 44 -5.63 8.65 0.32
CA LEU A 44 -7.08 8.71 0.54
C LEU A 44 -7.72 7.34 0.84
N SER A 45 -7.28 6.30 0.14
CA SER A 45 -7.65 4.91 0.42
C SER A 45 -6.55 3.97 -0.11
N THR A 46 -6.33 2.87 0.60
CA THR A 46 -5.48 1.76 0.12
C THR A 46 -6.36 0.56 -0.19
N THR A 47 -6.48 0.24 -1.48
CA THR A 47 -7.14 -0.98 -1.94
C THR A 47 -6.25 -2.20 -1.67
N VAL A 48 -6.77 -3.19 -0.96
CA VAL A 48 -6.12 -4.47 -0.67
C VAL A 48 -6.92 -5.61 -1.27
N SER A 49 -6.28 -6.42 -2.10
CA SER A 49 -6.87 -7.66 -2.62
C SER A 49 -6.38 -8.84 -1.77
N LEU A 50 -7.32 -9.64 -1.28
CA LEU A 50 -7.11 -10.89 -0.56
C LEU A 50 -7.64 -12.04 -1.43
N LEU A 51 -6.80 -13.04 -1.69
CA LEU A 51 -7.15 -14.20 -2.50
C LEU A 51 -6.92 -15.50 -1.72
N VAL A 52 -8.00 -16.19 -1.39
CA VAL A 52 -8.03 -17.51 -0.77
C VAL A 52 -7.78 -18.57 -1.84
N GLY A 53 -6.50 -18.86 -2.08
CA GLY A 53 -6.08 -19.93 -2.96
C GLY A 53 -6.28 -21.31 -2.33
N ARG A 54 -5.91 -22.36 -3.07
CA ARG A 54 -6.10 -23.77 -2.63
C ARG A 54 -5.45 -24.11 -1.28
N HIS A 55 -4.30 -23.50 -1.00
CA HIS A 55 -3.43 -23.81 0.15
C HIS A 55 -2.97 -22.59 0.93
N SER A 56 -3.22 -21.39 0.41
CA SER A 56 -2.67 -20.16 0.98
C SER A 56 -3.58 -18.98 0.70
N LEU A 57 -3.66 -18.08 1.66
CA LEU A 57 -4.14 -16.73 1.43
C LEU A 57 -2.98 -15.90 0.84
N SER A 58 -3.24 -15.22 -0.26
CA SER A 58 -2.33 -14.19 -0.79
C SER A 58 -2.97 -12.83 -0.62
N LEU A 59 -2.16 -11.81 -0.32
CA LEU A 59 -2.60 -10.43 -0.28
C LEU A 59 -1.75 -9.57 -1.20
N ASN A 60 -2.37 -8.58 -1.84
CA ASN A 60 -1.69 -7.60 -2.69
C ASN A 60 -2.34 -6.23 -2.52
N ALA A 61 -1.52 -5.20 -2.32
CA ALA A 61 -1.97 -3.81 -2.27
C ALA A 61 -1.06 -2.95 -3.13
N PHE A 62 -1.65 -2.15 -4.02
CA PHE A 62 -0.92 -1.20 -4.85
C PHE A 62 -0.45 0.00 -4.00
N VAL A 63 0.85 0.33 -4.05
CA VAL A 63 1.42 1.45 -3.28
C VAL A 63 1.55 2.67 -4.17
N VAL A 64 2.41 2.59 -5.19
CA VAL A 64 2.76 3.70 -6.08
C VAL A 64 3.17 3.17 -7.45
N ARG A 65 3.03 4.01 -8.48
CA ARG A 65 3.52 3.71 -9.83
C ARG A 65 5.04 3.60 -9.85
N HIS A 66 5.57 3.09 -10.95
CA HIS A 66 7.00 3.16 -11.27
C HIS A 66 7.58 4.55 -10.95
N PRO A 67 8.68 4.62 -10.16
CA PRO A 67 9.36 5.88 -9.86
C PRO A 67 9.80 6.61 -11.13
N ASP A 68 9.48 7.90 -11.23
CA ASP A 68 9.90 8.74 -12.38
C ASP A 68 11.42 8.97 -12.38
N GLU A 69 12.04 8.95 -11.20
CA GLU A 69 13.47 9.15 -11.00
C GLU A 69 14.00 8.32 -9.82
N ASN A 70 15.32 8.20 -9.74
CA ASN A 70 16.03 7.65 -8.58
C ASN A 70 15.60 6.22 -8.16
N GLU A 71 15.23 5.38 -9.14
CA GLU A 71 14.72 4.02 -8.94
C GLU A 71 15.62 3.15 -8.04
N THR A 72 16.95 3.26 -8.18
CA THR A 72 17.90 2.53 -7.31
C THR A 72 17.74 2.89 -5.84
N ALA A 73 17.52 4.18 -5.52
CA ALA A 73 17.30 4.64 -4.16
C ALA A 73 15.96 4.15 -3.62
N VAL A 74 14.91 4.18 -4.44
CA VAL A 74 13.59 3.62 -4.10
C VAL A 74 13.71 2.13 -3.80
N HIS A 75 14.29 1.33 -4.70
CA HIS A 75 14.43 -0.12 -4.52
C HIS A 75 15.25 -0.48 -3.29
N ARG A 76 16.36 0.22 -3.05
CA ARG A 76 17.15 0.03 -1.83
C ARG A 76 16.31 0.31 -0.59
N TRP A 77 15.57 1.43 -0.58
CA TRP A 77 14.72 1.81 0.55
C TRP A 77 13.62 0.77 0.80
N LEU A 78 12.98 0.25 -0.25
CA LEU A 78 11.97 -0.83 -0.15
C LEU A 78 12.56 -2.09 0.49
N LEU A 79 13.76 -2.51 0.06
CA LEU A 79 14.46 -3.67 0.62
C LEU A 79 14.85 -3.46 2.09
N GLU A 80 15.35 -2.27 2.45
CA GLU A 80 15.67 -1.92 3.83
C GLU A 80 14.41 -1.90 4.72
N ARG A 81 13.27 -1.43 4.17
CA ARG A 81 12.01 -1.39 4.89
C ARG A 81 11.43 -2.79 5.13
N ASN A 82 11.63 -3.73 4.20
CA ASN A 82 11.21 -5.13 4.36
C ASN A 82 11.78 -5.81 5.62
N LEU A 83 12.93 -5.37 6.14
CA LEU A 83 13.50 -5.91 7.39
C LEU A 83 12.63 -5.64 8.63
N LYS A 84 11.68 -4.70 8.54
CA LYS A 84 10.84 -4.25 9.65
C LYS A 84 9.37 -4.65 9.49
N LEU A 85 8.98 -5.19 8.33
CA LEU A 85 7.59 -5.55 8.04
C LEU A 85 7.28 -6.96 8.54
N TYR A 86 6.06 -7.15 9.02
CA TYR A 86 5.57 -8.45 9.46
C TYR A 86 4.53 -9.00 8.47
N GLY A 87 4.71 -10.25 8.04
CA GLY A 87 3.76 -10.97 7.18
C GLY A 87 3.63 -10.46 5.74
N VAL A 88 4.19 -9.28 5.45
CA VAL A 88 4.14 -8.62 4.14
C VAL A 88 5.51 -8.11 3.72
N SER A 89 5.69 -7.84 2.43
CA SER A 89 6.91 -7.30 1.86
C SER A 89 6.58 -6.45 0.63
N TYR A 90 7.40 -5.45 0.37
CA TYR A 90 7.38 -4.74 -0.90
C TYR A 90 7.83 -5.65 -2.03
N ALA A 91 7.14 -5.54 -3.16
CA ALA A 91 7.46 -6.17 -4.42
C ALA A 91 7.31 -5.16 -5.55
N VAL A 92 8.02 -5.42 -6.65
CA VAL A 92 7.96 -4.61 -7.87
C VAL A 92 7.52 -5.51 -9.01
N ASP A 93 6.58 -5.06 -9.82
CA ASP A 93 6.11 -5.80 -10.99
C ASP A 93 6.98 -5.56 -12.24
N GLN A 94 6.57 -6.11 -13.38
CA GLN A 94 7.31 -5.95 -14.64
C GLN A 94 7.28 -4.53 -15.21
N LEU A 95 6.30 -3.71 -14.81
CA LEU A 95 6.19 -2.31 -15.21
C LEU A 95 6.94 -1.39 -14.24
N GLY A 96 7.51 -1.93 -13.16
CA GLY A 96 8.17 -1.16 -12.12
C GLY A 96 7.22 -0.62 -11.04
N ASP A 97 5.93 -0.99 -11.09
CA ASP A 97 4.95 -0.56 -10.10
C ASP A 97 5.21 -1.26 -8.76
N VAL A 98 5.05 -0.51 -7.67
CA VAL A 98 5.35 -0.98 -6.32
C VAL A 98 4.09 -1.48 -5.64
N TYR A 99 4.17 -2.69 -5.10
CA TYR A 99 3.12 -3.36 -4.34
C TYR A 99 3.61 -3.75 -2.95
N VAL A 100 2.68 -3.92 -2.03
CA VAL A 100 2.87 -4.69 -0.79
C VAL A 100 2.16 -6.02 -0.98
N THR A 101 2.89 -7.11 -0.82
CA THR A 101 2.38 -8.47 -0.99
C THR A 101 2.69 -9.32 0.24
N GLY A 102 1.90 -10.36 0.44
CA GLY A 102 2.08 -11.31 1.53
C GLY A 102 1.39 -12.62 1.22
N ARG A 103 1.90 -13.70 1.81
CA ARG A 103 1.36 -15.05 1.62
C ARG A 103 1.45 -15.83 2.92
N LEU A 104 0.33 -16.40 3.33
CA LEU A 104 0.21 -17.18 4.56
C LEU A 104 -0.56 -18.47 4.31
N PRO A 105 -0.27 -19.56 5.05
CA PRO A 105 -1.06 -20.77 4.99
C PRO A 105 -2.49 -20.50 5.48
N LEU A 106 -3.48 -21.23 4.95
CA LEU A 106 -4.88 -21.07 5.36
C LEU A 106 -5.11 -21.32 6.86
N SER A 107 -4.27 -22.15 7.49
CA SER A 107 -4.31 -22.41 8.94
C SER A 107 -3.96 -21.20 9.80
N ALA A 108 -3.27 -20.19 9.24
CA ALA A 108 -2.93 -18.95 9.93
C ALA A 108 -4.03 -17.88 9.78
N VAL A 109 -5.05 -18.12 8.97
CA VAL A 109 -6.15 -17.17 8.73
C VAL A 109 -7.06 -17.15 9.96
N THR A 110 -6.88 -16.12 10.78
CA THR A 110 -7.65 -15.82 11.99
C THR A 110 -7.96 -14.33 12.03
N ASP A 111 -9.00 -13.91 12.76
CA ASP A 111 -9.35 -12.49 12.90
C ASP A 111 -8.15 -11.64 13.31
N ALA A 112 -7.39 -12.10 14.31
CA ALA A 112 -6.20 -11.41 14.80
C ALA A 112 -5.07 -11.32 13.76
N GLU A 113 -4.92 -12.33 12.91
CA GLU A 113 -3.89 -12.31 11.87
C GLU A 113 -4.31 -11.43 10.68
N ILE A 114 -5.59 -11.43 10.32
CA ILE A 114 -6.13 -10.51 9.30
C ILE A 114 -6.00 -9.06 9.76
N ASP A 115 -6.35 -8.75 11.00
CA ASP A 115 -6.16 -7.42 11.59
C ASP A 115 -4.70 -6.96 11.48
N ARG A 116 -3.76 -7.80 11.92
CA ARG A 116 -2.32 -7.51 11.85
C ARG A 116 -1.86 -7.28 10.42
N LEU A 117 -2.28 -8.12 9.47
CA LEU A 117 -1.88 -8.00 8.07
C LEU A 117 -2.41 -6.71 7.45
N LEU A 118 -3.68 -6.36 7.67
CA LEU A 118 -4.26 -5.13 7.15
C LEU A 118 -3.61 -3.89 7.78
N GLY A 119 -3.30 -3.92 9.07
CA GLY A 119 -2.53 -2.87 9.73
C GLY A 119 -1.11 -2.71 9.16
N GLN A 120 -0.42 -3.82 8.88
CA GLN A 120 0.89 -3.79 8.23
C GLN A 120 0.83 -3.25 6.80
N VAL A 121 -0.21 -3.58 6.04
CA VAL A 121 -0.44 -3.02 4.71
C VAL A 121 -0.68 -1.51 4.79
N LEU A 122 -1.48 -1.06 5.75
CA LEU A 122 -1.74 0.37 5.94
C LEU A 122 -0.46 1.12 6.28
N GLU A 123 0.35 0.62 7.21
CA GLU A 123 1.65 1.22 7.54
C GLU A 123 2.62 1.25 6.34
N ALA A 124 2.65 0.16 5.56
CA ALA A 124 3.52 0.06 4.40
C ALA A 124 3.07 0.94 3.22
N ALA A 125 1.76 1.12 3.02
CA ALA A 125 1.22 1.89 1.91
C ALA A 125 1.02 3.37 2.25
N ASP A 126 0.45 3.69 3.41
CA ASP A 126 0.12 5.03 3.88
C ASP A 126 1.31 5.69 4.60
N GLY A 127 1.86 4.99 5.59
CA GLY A 127 2.97 5.48 6.42
C GLY A 127 4.25 5.78 5.63
N SER A 128 4.44 5.11 4.50
CA SER A 128 5.64 5.24 3.65
C SER A 128 5.43 6.09 2.39
N PHE A 129 4.20 6.54 2.13
CA PHE A 129 3.83 7.17 0.86
C PHE A 129 4.67 8.41 0.53
N ASN A 130 4.77 9.37 1.46
CA ASN A 130 5.51 10.62 1.22
C ASN A 130 6.99 10.37 0.97
N THR A 131 7.61 9.43 1.68
CA THR A 131 9.02 9.07 1.48
C THR A 131 9.25 8.51 0.08
N LEU A 132 8.35 7.66 -0.41
CA LEU A 132 8.44 7.14 -1.78
C LEU A 132 8.25 8.25 -2.82
N LEU A 133 7.35 9.20 -2.57
CA LEU A 133 7.17 10.37 -3.44
C LEU A 133 8.39 11.29 -3.46
N GLU A 134 9.01 11.55 -2.30
CA GLU A 134 10.24 12.35 -2.22
C GLU A 134 11.42 11.69 -2.92
N LEU A 135 11.55 10.37 -2.79
CA LEU A 135 12.64 9.62 -3.42
C LEU A 135 12.46 9.50 -4.94
N GLY A 136 11.23 9.19 -5.38
CA GLY A 136 10.95 8.75 -6.75
C GLY A 136 10.26 9.77 -7.66
N PHE A 137 9.74 10.87 -7.12
CA PHE A 137 8.83 11.77 -7.83
C PHE A 137 9.08 13.26 -7.54
N ALA A 138 10.23 13.63 -6.98
CA ALA A 138 10.49 15.01 -6.54
C ALA A 138 10.41 16.03 -7.68
N THR A 139 10.91 15.68 -8.87
CA THR A 139 10.83 16.52 -10.07
C THR A 139 9.39 16.67 -10.56
N ALA A 140 8.59 15.61 -10.53
CA ALA A 140 7.17 15.67 -10.88
C ALA A 140 6.39 16.54 -9.90
N ILE A 141 6.64 16.40 -8.59
CA ILE A 141 6.06 17.23 -7.53
C ILE A 141 6.38 18.71 -7.74
N ARG A 142 7.63 19.05 -8.08
CA ARG A 142 8.03 20.44 -8.38
C ARG A 142 7.29 21.01 -9.58
N LYS A 143 7.13 20.24 -10.65
CA LYS A 143 6.39 20.65 -11.86
C LYS A 143 4.90 20.86 -11.57
N GLU A 144 4.28 19.92 -10.86
CA GLU A 144 2.87 20.00 -10.44
C GLU A 144 2.62 21.24 -9.56
N TYR A 145 3.51 21.50 -8.59
CA TYR A 145 3.43 22.69 -7.75
C TYR A 145 3.48 23.98 -8.57
N ALA A 146 4.47 24.12 -9.46
CA ALA A 146 4.62 25.30 -10.31
C ALA A 146 3.39 25.51 -11.22
N TRP A 147 2.84 24.42 -11.77
CA TRP A 147 1.62 24.45 -12.57
C TRP A 147 0.42 24.96 -11.76
N ARG A 148 0.20 24.43 -10.54
CA ARG A 148 -0.92 24.85 -9.68
C ARG A 148 -0.83 26.32 -9.30
N VAL A 149 0.36 26.77 -8.89
CA VAL A 149 0.62 28.17 -8.57
C VAL A 149 0.33 29.07 -9.77
N SER A 150 0.77 28.70 -10.97
CA SER A 150 0.53 29.49 -12.19
C SER A 150 -0.95 29.63 -12.56
N ARG A 151 -1.81 28.71 -12.10
CA ARG A 151 -3.24 28.67 -12.40
C ARG A 151 -4.15 29.10 -11.24
N GLY A 152 -3.57 29.40 -10.07
CA GLY A 152 -4.34 29.69 -8.85
C GLY A 152 -5.08 28.47 -8.28
N GLU A 153 -4.62 27.26 -8.61
CA GLU A 153 -5.15 25.99 -8.10
C GLU A 153 -4.65 25.73 -6.66
N SER A 154 -5.42 24.96 -5.88
CA SER A 154 -5.07 24.65 -4.49
C SER A 154 -3.85 23.72 -4.38
N THR A 155 -2.85 24.08 -3.57
CA THR A 155 -1.64 23.26 -3.32
C THR A 155 -1.71 22.40 -2.05
N ARG A 156 -2.86 22.31 -1.38
CA ARG A 156 -3.00 21.64 -0.06
C ARG A 156 -2.42 20.21 -0.02
N ASN A 157 -2.58 19.43 -1.09
CA ASN A 157 -2.06 18.06 -1.15
C ASN A 157 -0.54 17.99 -1.34
N LEU A 158 0.10 19.11 -1.65
CA LEU A 158 1.55 19.25 -1.82
C LEU A 158 2.22 19.89 -0.59
N ASP A 159 1.47 20.26 0.45
CA ASP A 159 2.00 20.93 1.64
C ASP A 159 3.05 20.06 2.36
N ALA A 160 2.90 18.73 2.29
CA ALA A 160 3.88 17.77 2.80
C ALA A 160 5.26 17.86 2.11
N PHE A 161 5.32 18.43 0.90
CA PHE A 161 6.52 18.53 0.07
C PHE A 161 7.04 19.97 -0.08
N THR A 162 6.66 20.86 0.84
CA THR A 162 7.09 22.28 0.83
C THR A 162 8.62 22.44 0.77
N HIS A 163 9.38 21.54 1.39
CA HIS A 163 10.84 21.54 1.33
C HIS A 163 11.40 21.25 -0.08
N LEU A 164 10.63 20.58 -0.95
CA LEU A 164 11.01 20.33 -2.35
C LEU A 164 10.70 21.52 -3.28
N THR A 165 9.80 22.42 -2.87
CA THR A 165 9.25 23.50 -3.69
C THR A 165 9.73 24.89 -3.25
N GLN A 166 10.15 25.05 -1.99
CA GLN A 166 10.85 26.24 -1.51
C GLN A 166 12.27 26.27 -2.09
N ARG A 167 12.67 27.41 -2.68
CA ARG A 167 14.07 27.62 -3.05
C ARG A 167 14.93 27.55 -1.78
N PRO A 168 16.16 26.98 -1.84
CA PRO A 168 17.11 27.14 -0.75
C PRO A 168 17.28 28.64 -0.52
N THR A 169 16.97 29.11 0.69
CA THR A 169 17.46 30.41 1.14
C THR A 169 18.97 30.34 1.11
N GLU A 170 19.60 31.03 0.16
CA GLU A 170 21.04 31.26 0.19
C GLU A 170 21.39 31.82 1.58
N PRO A 171 22.39 31.28 2.28
CA PRO A 171 22.85 31.90 3.50
C PRO A 171 23.27 33.33 3.16
N THR A 172 22.64 34.30 3.81
CA THR A 172 23.08 35.70 3.73
C THR A 172 24.41 35.79 4.46
N ASP A 173 25.48 35.98 3.69
CA ASP A 173 26.82 36.33 4.19
C ASP A 173 26.82 37.80 4.64
#